data_AF-A0A1Z4LWE7-F1
#
_entry.id   AF-A0A1Z4LWE7-F1
#
_cell.length_a   1.000
_cell.length_b   1.000
_cell.length_c   1.000
_cell.angle_alpha   90.00
_cell.angle_beta   90.00
_cell.angle_gamma   90.00
#
_symmetry.space_group_name_H-M   'P 1'
#
loop_
_entity.id
_entity.type
_entity.pdbx_description
1 polymer ?
#
loop_
_entity_poly.entity_id
_entity_poly.type
_entity_poly.pdbx_seq_one_letter_code
_entity_poly.pdbx_strand_id
1 'polypeptide(L)'
;MPKRFAINTPEAIQSGIIYTLLAGIKDFIEAWLQNFSESKIAITGGDRNLLFNYLKLQYPQIVAKIIVEKNLILWGIQKTIM
;
A
#
# COMPACT_ATOMS: atom_id res chain seq x y z
N MET A 1 2.49 -13.87 4.46
CA MET A 1 2.38 -12.80 5.47
C MET A 1 2.98 -13.29 6.77
N PRO A 2 3.59 -12.40 7.60
CA PRO A 2 4.03 -12.76 8.94
C PRO A 2 2.86 -13.14 9.85
N LYS A 3 3.12 -14.00 10.85
CA LYS A 3 2.15 -14.33 11.89
C LYS A 3 1.82 -13.06 12.69
N ARG A 4 0.53 -12.72 12.79
CA ARG A 4 0.09 -11.47 13.44
C ARG A 4 0.61 -11.32 14.87
N PHE A 5 0.48 -12.38 15.66
CA PHE A 5 1.04 -12.46 17.02
C PHE A 5 2.19 -13.48 17.02
N ALA A 6 3.37 -13.02 16.61
CA ALA A 6 4.60 -13.80 16.68
C ALA A 6 5.08 -13.94 18.12
N ILE A 7 5.79 -15.03 18.40
CA ILE A 7 6.28 -15.38 19.77
C ILE A 7 7.79 -15.20 19.91
N ASN A 8 8.42 -14.58 18.92
CA ASN A 8 9.84 -14.25 18.89
C ASN A 8 10.02 -12.82 18.36
N THR A 9 11.12 -12.20 18.75
CA THR A 9 11.34 -10.76 18.52
C THR A 9 11.40 -10.38 17.04
N PRO A 10 12.17 -11.07 16.17
CA PRO A 10 12.31 -10.63 14.77
C PRO A 10 10.97 -10.65 14.02
N GLU A 11 10.18 -11.71 14.18
CA GLU A 11 8.90 -11.83 13.51
C GLU A 11 7.82 -10.97 14.17
N ALA A 12 7.92 -10.66 15.47
CA ALA A 12 7.05 -9.69 16.13
C ALA A 12 7.28 -8.28 15.57
N ILE A 13 8.54 -7.89 15.35
CA ILE A 13 8.89 -6.62 14.71
C ILE A 13 8.35 -6.59 13.28
N GLN A 14 8.62 -7.63 12.49
CA GLN A 14 8.14 -7.71 11.11
C GLN A 14 6.61 -7.65 11.05
N SER A 15 5.93 -8.39 11.93
CA SER A 15 4.48 -8.37 12.04
C SER A 15 3.96 -6.97 12.39
N GLY A 16 4.51 -6.33 13.42
CA GLY A 16 4.12 -4.99 13.84
C GLY A 16 4.22 -3.97 12.70
N ILE A 17 5.34 -3.97 11.97
CA ILE A 17 5.53 -3.08 10.81
C ILE A 17 4.50 -3.36 9.72
N ILE A 18 4.38 -4.62 9.29
CA ILE A 18 3.50 -4.99 8.17
C ILE A 18 2.04 -4.69 8.50
N TYR A 19 1.53 -5.13 9.64
CA TYR A 19 0.12 -4.91 9.96
C TYR A 19 -0.21 -3.43 10.21
N THR A 20 0.72 -2.64 10.76
CA THR A 20 0.53 -1.20 10.92
C THR A 20 0.46 -0.50 9.56
N LEU A 21 1.37 -0.81 8.64
CA LEU A 21 1.34 -0.25 7.29
C LEU A 21 0.06 -0.62 6.53
N LEU A 22 -0.34 -1.89 6.55
CA LEU A 22 -1.55 -2.33 5.85
C LEU A 22 -2.82 -1.69 6.40
N ALA A 23 -2.92 -1.57 7.73
CA ALA A 23 -4.04 -0.90 8.38
C ALA A 23 -4.07 0.59 8.03
N GLY A 24 -2.94 1.28 8.12
CA GLY A 24 -2.83 2.70 7.78
C GLY A 24 -3.15 2.99 6.31
N ILE A 25 -2.67 2.16 5.38
CA ILE A 25 -2.98 2.30 3.94
C ILE A 25 -4.48 2.10 3.70
N LYS A 26 -5.09 1.06 4.27
CA LYS A 26 -6.54 0.83 4.15
C LYS A 26 -7.32 2.04 4.67
N ASP A 27 -7.04 2.44 5.90
CA ASP A 27 -7.77 3.49 6.61
C ASP A 27 -7.69 4.82 5.85
N PHE A 28 -6.48 5.19 5.42
CA PHE A 28 -6.26 6.39 4.61
C PHE A 28 -7.05 6.36 3.29
N ILE A 29 -7.00 5.23 2.54
CA ILE A 29 -7.71 5.11 1.27
C ILE A 29 -9.23 5.22 1.47
N GLU A 30 -9.77 4.56 2.48
CA GLU A 30 -11.20 4.62 2.78
C GLU A 30 -11.64 6.04 3.15
N ALA A 31 -10.89 6.71 4.04
CA ALA A 31 -11.17 8.09 4.45
C ALA A 31 -11.03 9.08 3.27
N TRP A 32 -10.02 8.91 2.42
CA TRP A 32 -9.82 9.76 1.25
C TRP A 32 -10.99 9.64 0.27
N LEU A 33 -11.42 8.41 -0.02
CA LEU A 33 -12.48 8.15 -1.00
C LEU A 33 -13.89 8.50 -0.52
N GLN A 34 -14.09 8.71 0.78
CA GLN A 34 -15.33 9.30 1.29
C GLN A 34 -15.52 10.74 0.80
N ASN A 35 -14.42 11.50 0.71
CA ASN A 35 -14.44 12.90 0.28
C ASN A 35 -14.25 13.05 -1.23
N PHE A 36 -13.52 12.12 -1.86
CA PHE A 36 -13.16 12.19 -3.28
C PHE A 36 -13.38 10.84 -3.96
N SER A 37 -14.64 10.44 -4.13
CA SER A 37 -15.06 9.11 -4.59
C SER A 37 -14.48 8.66 -5.93
N GLU A 38 -14.19 9.60 -6.84
CA GLU A 38 -13.66 9.29 -8.17
C GLU A 38 -12.13 9.32 -8.26
N SER A 39 -11.45 9.71 -7.17
CA SER A 39 -9.98 9.78 -7.11
C SER A 39 -9.35 8.46 -7.49
N LYS A 40 -8.28 8.53 -8.29
CA LYS A 40 -7.43 7.37 -8.57
C LYS A 40 -6.37 7.26 -7.48
N ILE A 41 -6.22 6.07 -6.92
CA ILE A 41 -5.18 5.77 -5.93
C ILE A 41 -4.06 5.02 -6.63
N ALA A 42 -2.83 5.55 -6.54
CA ALA A 42 -1.64 4.89 -7.07
C ALA A 42 -0.68 4.52 -5.94
N ILE A 43 -0.06 3.34 -6.02
CA ILE A 43 1.04 2.92 -5.15
C ILE A 43 2.33 2.80 -5.97
N THR A 44 3.41 3.37 -5.44
CA THR A 44 4.75 3.33 -6.04
C THR A 44 5.81 3.01 -4.97
N GLY A 45 7.10 3.02 -5.33
CA GLY A 45 8.22 2.72 -4.43
C GLY A 45 8.71 1.28 -4.50
N GLY A 46 9.77 0.97 -3.74
CA GLY A 46 10.47 -0.33 -3.78
C GLY A 46 9.59 -1.50 -3.33
N ASP A 47 8.91 -1.35 -2.19
CA ASP A 47 8.12 -2.41 -1.56
C ASP A 47 6.68 -2.51 -2.09
N ARG A 48 6.32 -1.75 -3.14
CA ARG A 48 4.93 -1.66 -3.63
C ARG A 48 4.31 -3.03 -3.95
N ASN A 49 5.09 -3.96 -4.52
CA ASN A 49 4.59 -5.29 -4.87
C ASN A 49 4.33 -6.14 -3.61
N LEU A 50 5.21 -6.04 -2.60
CA LEU A 50 5.06 -6.74 -1.33
C LEU A 50 3.80 -6.24 -0.60
N LEU A 51 3.67 -4.92 -0.48
CA LEU A 51 2.52 -4.27 0.14
C LEU A 51 1.22 -4.57 -0.63
N PHE A 52 1.23 -4.47 -1.96
CA PHE A 52 0.07 -4.77 -2.79
C PHE A 52 -0.41 -6.22 -2.61
N ASN A 53 0.52 -7.19 -2.58
CA ASN A 53 0.17 -8.59 -2.36
C ASN A 53 -0.42 -8.83 -0.97
N TYR A 54 0.11 -8.17 0.07
CA TYR A 54 -0.45 -8.28 1.41
C TYR A 54 -1.80 -7.56 1.57
N LEU A 55 -1.97 -6.40 0.95
CA LEU A 55 -3.27 -5.73 0.86
C LEU A 55 -4.27 -6.61 0.11
N LYS A 56 -3.86 -7.32 -0.95
CA LYS A 56 -4.75 -8.20 -1.72
C LYS A 56 -5.26 -9.36 -0.86
N LEU A 57 -4.40 -9.90 0.00
CA LEU A 57 -4.76 -10.99 0.91
C LEU A 57 -5.70 -10.55 2.04
N GLN A 58 -5.54 -9.33 2.58
CA GLN A 58 -6.32 -8.86 3.73
C GLN A 58 -7.54 -8.04 3.34
N TYR A 59 -7.43 -7.21 2.30
CA TYR A 59 -8.40 -6.18 1.90
C TYR A 59 -8.57 -6.15 0.37
N PRO A 60 -9.10 -7.21 -0.26
CA PRO A 60 -9.26 -7.29 -1.72
C PRO A 60 -10.07 -6.12 -2.30
N GLN A 61 -11.05 -5.60 -1.56
CA GLN A 61 -11.87 -4.44 -1.93
C GLN A 61 -11.07 -3.12 -2.00
N ILE A 62 -9.98 -3.01 -1.24
CA ILE A 62 -9.07 -1.86 -1.28
C ILE A 62 -8.14 -1.98 -2.48
N VAL A 63 -7.60 -3.17 -2.72
CA VAL A 63 -6.72 -3.43 -3.86
C VAL A 63 -7.40 -3.17 -5.21
N ALA A 64 -8.69 -3.47 -5.33
CA ALA A 64 -9.46 -3.15 -6.54
C ALA A 64 -9.46 -1.65 -6.91
N LYS A 65 -9.08 -0.77 -5.98
CA LYS A 65 -9.03 0.69 -6.13
C LYS A 65 -7.61 1.21 -6.36
N ILE A 66 -6.59 0.36 -6.32
CA ILE A 66 -5.17 0.74 -6.37
C ILE A 66 -4.58 0.42 -7.75
N ILE A 67 -3.92 1.42 -8.33
CA ILE A 67 -3.06 1.29 -9.51
C ILE A 67 -1.61 1.09 -9.04
N VAL A 68 -0.93 0.04 -9.51
CA VAL A 68 0.49 -0.19 -9.19
C VAL A 68 1.35 0.44 -10.28
N GLU A 69 2.12 1.48 -9.94
CA GLU A 69 2.97 2.19 -10.89
C GLU A 69 4.43 2.22 -10.40
N LYS A 70 5.33 1.57 -11.15
CA LYS A 70 6.76 1.49 -10.83
C LYS A 70 7.48 2.80 -11.11
N ASN A 71 7.10 3.47 -12.18
CA ASN A 71 7.87 4.54 -12.81
C ASN A 71 7.30 5.92 -12.48
N LEU A 72 6.46 6.05 -11.43
CA LEU A 72 5.70 7.27 -11.16
C LEU A 72 6.58 8.53 -11.10
N ILE A 73 7.72 8.44 -10.40
CA ILE A 73 8.71 9.53 -10.32
C ILE A 73 9.35 9.81 -11.69
N LEU A 74 9.63 8.77 -12.48
CA LEU A 74 10.25 8.91 -13.80
C LEU A 74 9.29 9.59 -14.78
N TRP A 75 7.99 9.29 -14.70
CA TRP A 75 6.96 9.99 -15.46
C TRP A 75 6.88 11.46 -15.07
N GLY A 76 6.97 11.78 -13.77
CA GLY A 76 7.02 13.18 -13.31
C GLY A 76 8.22 13.95 -13.87
N ILE A 77 9.41 13.35 -13.82
CA ILE A 77 10.64 13.91 -14.41
C ILE A 77 10.46 14.11 -15.92
N GLN A 78 9.97 13.08 -16.62
CA GLN A 78 9.73 13.11 -18.06
C GLN A 78 8.82 14.28 -18.47
N LYS A 79 7.78 14.56 -17.68
CA LYS A 79 6.79 15.62 -17.94
C LYS A 79 7.25 17.03 -17.57
N THR A 80 8.33 17.16 -16.81
CA THR A 80 8.82 18.46 -16.32
C THR A 80 10.01 18.96 -17.13
N ILE A 81 10.83 18.05 -17.67
CA ILE A 81 12.08 18.37 -18.37
C ILE A 81 11.89 18.43 -19.90
N MET A 82 10.85 17.80 -20.44
CA MET A 82 10.45 17.89 -21.86
C MET A 82 9.19 18.69 -22.02
#